data_AF-A0A1Q3T9G8-F1
#
_entry.id   AF-A0A1Q3T9G8-F1
#
_cell.length_a   1.000
_cell.length_b   1.000
_cell.length_c   1.000
_cell.angle_alpha   90.00
_cell.angle_beta   90.00
_cell.angle_gamma   90.00
#
_symmetry.space_group_name_H-M   'P 1'
#
loop_
_entity.id
_entity.type
_entity.pdbx_description
1 polymer ?
#
loop_
_entity_poly.entity_id
_entity_poly.type
_entity_poly.pdbx_seq_one_letter_code
_entity_poly.pdbx_strand_id
1 'polypeptide(L)'
;MWVFTIGSKLMTFTKFQMQLLAQPLPLWLNKMLVYVLIPVELLNVPLLYFTKTRIYGFSLSLLMMLSFTVYIAWMLVFHENLPCACGGPIPKWGWDKHLLFNIFFTLLSATGLWLTKTNRCEAIQLRSRLTNK
;
A
#
# COMPACT_ATOMS: atom_id res chain seq x y z
N MET A 1 -7.65 4.35 -3.04
CA MET A 1 -7.05 4.11 -1.71
C MET A 1 -5.91 5.10 -1.44
N TRP A 2 -4.82 5.09 -2.22
CA TRP A 2 -3.64 5.96 -1.97
C TRP A 2 -3.94 7.45 -1.81
N VAL A 3 -4.78 8.04 -2.67
CA VAL A 3 -5.19 9.46 -2.56
C VAL A 3 -5.81 9.77 -1.18
N PHE A 4 -6.68 8.89 -0.69
CA PHE A 4 -7.34 9.05 0.61
C PHE A 4 -6.33 8.90 1.76
N THR A 5 -5.45 7.90 1.69
CA THR A 5 -4.40 7.67 2.70
C THR A 5 -3.48 8.87 2.84
N ILE A 6 -2.98 9.41 1.72
CA ILE A 6 -2.13 10.61 1.70
C ILE A 6 -2.88 11.81 2.27
N GLY A 7 -4.12 12.04 1.83
CA GLY A 7 -4.94 13.15 2.31
C GLY A 7 -5.09 13.12 3.83
N SER A 8 -5.45 11.95 4.39
CA SER A 8 -5.58 11.78 5.84
C SER A 8 -4.27 12.03 6.61
N LYS A 9 -3.13 11.57 6.07
CA LYS A 9 -1.80 11.76 6.66
C LYS A 9 -1.33 13.21 6.60
N LEU A 10 -1.54 13.90 5.48
CA LEU A 10 -1.17 15.31 5.33
C LEU A 10 -2.00 16.22 6.23
N MET A 11 -3.32 15.98 6.32
CA MET A 11 -4.20 16.74 7.21
C MET A 11 -3.86 16.56 8.70
N THR A 12 -3.25 15.43 9.06
CA THR A 12 -2.89 15.12 10.46
C THR A 12 -1.44 14.68 10.62
N PHE A 13 -0.52 15.38 9.95
CA PHE A 13 0.90 14.98 9.86
C PHE A 13 1.56 14.78 11.23
N THR A 14 1.32 15.68 12.18
CA THR A 14 1.86 15.55 13.56
C THR A 14 1.37 14.27 14.25
N LYS A 15 0.09 13.90 14.06
CA LYS A 15 -0.46 12.66 14.63
C LYS A 15 0.16 11.43 13.97
N PHE A 16 0.29 11.45 12.64
CA PHE A 16 0.97 10.40 11.89
C PHE A 16 2.42 10.20 12.37
N GLN A 17 3.18 11.29 12.53
CA GLN A 17 4.56 11.24 13.02
C GLN A 17 4.64 10.65 14.44
N MET A 18 3.80 11.12 15.37
CA MET A 18 3.77 10.59 16.75
C MET A 18 3.42 9.10 16.79
N GLN A 19 2.45 8.66 15.99
CA GLN A 19 2.03 7.26 15.94
C GLN A 19 3.10 6.34 15.34
N LEU A 20 3.81 6.81 14.32
CA LEU A 20 4.89 6.04 13.71
C LEU A 20 6.08 5.95 14.65
N LEU A 21 6.44 7.04 15.35
CA LEU A 21 7.48 7.04 16.37
C LEU A 21 7.14 6.17 17.59
N ALA A 22 5.85 5.96 17.88
CA ALA A 22 5.37 5.10 18.96
C ALA A 22 5.33 3.61 18.58
N GLN A 23 5.59 3.24 17.32
CA GLN A 23 5.69 1.84 16.93
C GLN A 23 6.94 1.20 17.55
N PRO A 24 6.88 -0.10 17.93
CA PRO A 24 8.02 -0.84 18.50
C PRO A 24 9.06 -1.21 17.43
N LEU A 25 9.53 -0.21 16.68
CA LEU A 25 10.55 -0.31 15.66
C LEU A 25 11.77 0.53 16.07
N PRO A 26 12.95 0.23 15.52
CA PRO A 26 14.12 1.07 15.75
C PRO A 26 13.86 2.54 15.40
N LEU A 27 14.32 3.46 16.25
CA LEU A 27 14.04 4.90 16.09
C LEU A 27 14.47 5.45 14.72
N TRP A 28 15.59 4.96 14.17
CA TRP A 28 16.07 5.36 12.84
C TRP A 28 15.09 4.92 11.74
N LEU A 29 14.49 3.74 11.86
CA LEU A 29 13.52 3.21 10.90
C LEU A 29 12.21 3.99 10.99
N ASN A 30 11.72 4.27 12.20
CA ASN A 30 10.55 5.12 12.38
C ASN A 30 10.72 6.50 11.75
N LYS A 31 11.86 7.17 12.01
CA LYS A 31 12.16 8.47 11.39
C LYS A 31 12.20 8.39 9.87
N MET A 32 12.84 7.35 9.32
CA MET A 32 12.91 7.13 7.87
C MET A 32 11.52 6.94 7.27
N LEU A 33 10.67 6.11 7.87
CA LEU A 33 9.32 5.83 7.38
C LEU A 33 8.41 7.06 7.40
N VAL A 34 8.56 8.00 8.36
CA VAL A 34 7.77 9.25 8.38
C VAL A 34 7.96 10.03 7.09
N TYR A 35 9.20 10.12 6.60
CA TYR A 35 9.54 10.89 5.41
C TYR A 35 9.37 10.10 4.11
N VAL A 36 9.48 8.77 4.14
CA VAL A 36 9.41 7.93 2.93
C VAL A 36 7.99 7.51 2.57
N LEU A 37 7.12 7.25 3.56
CA LEU A 37 5.78 6.73 3.27
C LEU A 37 4.95 7.69 2.40
N ILE A 38 4.92 8.99 2.71
CA ILE A 38 4.11 9.96 1.96
C ILE A 38 4.57 10.08 0.50
N PRO A 39 5.87 10.29 0.18
CA PRO A 39 6.36 10.29 -1.20
C PRO A 39 6.07 9.01 -1.97
N VAL A 40 6.24 7.84 -1.35
CA VAL A 40 5.99 6.56 -2.02
C VAL A 40 4.50 6.39 -2.32
N GLU A 41 3.62 6.76 -1.38
CA GLU A 41 2.17 6.75 -1.61
C GLU A 41 1.78 7.71 -2.74
N LEU A 42 2.37 8.91 -2.76
CA LEU A 42 2.13 9.93 -3.78
C LEU A 42 2.60 9.46 -5.16
N LEU A 43 3.77 8.80 -5.24
CA LEU A 43 4.30 8.21 -6.47
C LEU A 43 3.39 7.10 -7.02
N ASN A 44 2.73 6.36 -6.14
CA ASN A 44 1.88 5.24 -6.54
C ASN A 44 0.60 5.70 -7.28
N VAL A 45 0.12 6.91 -7.01
CA VAL A 45 -1.08 7.50 -7.66
C VAL A 45 -0.92 7.62 -9.18
N PRO A 46 0.07 8.35 -9.74
CA PRO A 46 0.26 8.44 -11.18
C PRO A 46 0.64 7.08 -11.79
N LEU A 47 1.39 6.23 -11.07
CA LEU A 47 1.76 4.90 -11.56
C LEU A 47 0.53 4.04 -11.87
N LEU A 48 -0.50 4.05 -11.01
CA LEU A 48 -1.75 3.34 -11.24
C LEU A 48 -2.67 4.02 -12.26
N TYR A 49 -2.61 5.35 -12.35
CA TYR A 49 -3.43 6.14 -13.26
C TYR A 49 -3.10 5.86 -14.72
N PHE A 50 -1.82 5.93 -15.11
CA PHE A 50 -1.41 5.70 -16.49
C PHE A 50 -1.33 4.22 -16.85
N THR A 51 -1.98 3.83 -17.95
CA THR A 51 -2.04 2.43 -18.43
C THR A 51 -0.66 1.83 -18.68
N LYS A 52 0.30 2.62 -19.18
CA LYS A 52 1.68 2.18 -19.46
C LYS A 52 2.47 1.84 -18.18
N THR A 53 2.21 2.54 -17.08
CA THR A 53 2.92 2.36 -15.80
C THR A 53 2.13 1.51 -14.80
N ARG A 54 0.89 1.15 -15.12
CA ARG A 54 -0.05 0.47 -14.22
C ARG A 54 0.50 -0.83 -13.62
N ILE A 55 1.32 -1.58 -14.36
CA ILE A 55 2.00 -2.78 -13.83
C ILE A 55 2.91 -2.42 -12.66
N TYR A 56 3.69 -1.34 -12.78
CA TYR A 56 4.56 -0.87 -11.69
C TYR A 56 3.74 -0.35 -10.52
N GLY A 57 2.63 0.36 -10.77
CA GLY A 57 1.71 0.82 -9.73
C GLY A 57 1.09 -0.33 -8.94
N PHE A 58 0.61 -1.39 -9.62
CA PHE A 58 0.09 -2.58 -8.94
C PHE A 58 1.19 -3.35 -8.21
N SER A 59 2.39 -3.44 -8.77
CA SER A 59 3.54 -4.11 -8.12
C SER A 59 3.96 -3.38 -6.84
N LEU A 60 4.08 -2.05 -6.89
CA LEU A 60 4.38 -1.21 -5.72
C LEU A 60 3.27 -1.29 -4.68
N SER A 61 2.00 -1.22 -5.13
CA SER A 61 0.85 -1.35 -4.23
C SER A 61 0.83 -2.70 -3.50
N LEU A 62 1.09 -3.79 -4.24
CA LEU A 62 1.17 -5.13 -3.67
C LEU A 62 2.30 -5.25 -2.65
N LEU A 63 3.50 -4.75 -2.97
CA LEU A 63 4.64 -4.76 -2.06
C LEU A 63 4.35 -3.99 -0.76
N MET A 64 3.79 -2.78 -0.87
CA MET A 64 3.46 -1.96 0.29
C MET A 64 2.35 -2.59 1.15
N MET A 65 1.26 -3.05 0.52
CA MET A 65 0.15 -3.68 1.23
C MET A 65 0.58 -4.99 1.90
N LEU A 66 1.41 -5.80 1.23
CA LEU A 66 1.94 -7.03 1.81
C LEU A 66 2.84 -6.74 3.01
N SER A 67 3.75 -5.78 2.89
CA SER A 67 4.65 -5.38 3.98
C SER A 67 3.87 -4.90 5.20
N PHE A 68 2.83 -4.10 5.00
CA PHE A 68 1.98 -3.61 6.08
C PHE A 68 1.10 -4.73 6.67
N THR A 69 0.62 -5.67 5.85
CA THR A 69 -0.12 -6.86 6.31
C THR A 69 0.74 -7.74 7.20
N VAL A 70 1.97 -8.05 6.78
CA VAL A 70 2.93 -8.85 7.57
C VAL A 70 3.26 -8.14 8.87
N TYR A 71 3.46 -6.83 8.84
CA TYR A 71 3.70 -6.04 10.05
C TYR A 71 2.55 -6.12 11.05
N ILE A 72 1.31 -5.92 10.60
CA ILE A 72 0.13 -6.00 11.48
C ILE A 72 -0.04 -7.41 12.04
N ALA A 73 0.14 -8.44 11.21
CA ALA A 73 0.07 -9.83 11.66
C ALA A 73 1.13 -10.14 12.74
N TRP A 74 2.36 -9.65 12.55
CA TRP A 74 3.42 -9.77 13.55
C TRP A 74 3.07 -9.03 14.84
N MET A 75 2.55 -7.81 14.75
CA MET A 75 2.11 -7.04 15.93
C MET A 75 1.01 -7.77 16.72
N LEU A 76 0.01 -8.33 16.04
CA LEU A 76 -1.09 -9.05 16.67
C LEU A 76 -0.67 -10.35 17.38
N VAL A 77 0.37 -11.02 16.88
CA VAL A 77 0.86 -12.28 17.45
C VAL A 77 1.83 -12.06 18.60
N PHE A 78 2.68 -11.04 18.53
CA PHE A 78 3.82 -10.88 19.44
C PHE A 78 3.68 -9.75 20.47
N HIS A 79 2.68 -8.88 20.36
CA HIS A 79 2.51 -7.74 21.28
C HIS A 79 1.14 -7.77 21.95
N GLU A 80 1.13 -7.92 23.29
CA GLU A 80 -0.09 -7.89 24.10
C GLU A 80 -0.68 -6.48 24.24
N ASN A 81 0.18 -5.45 24.24
CA ASN A 81 -0.21 -4.04 24.34
C ASN A 81 0.00 -3.33 22.99
N LEU A 82 -1.05 -3.26 22.20
CA LEU A 82 -1.03 -2.63 20.89
C LEU A 82 -1.17 -1.10 21.00
N PRO A 83 -0.36 -0.29 20.28
CA PRO A 83 -0.52 1.15 20.29
C PRO A 83 -1.85 1.58 19.64
N CYS A 84 -2.38 2.75 20.02
CA CYS A 84 -3.61 3.33 19.46
C CYS A 84 -3.56 3.37 17.93
N ALA A 85 -4.47 2.67 17.23
CA ALA A 85 -4.55 2.62 15.76
C ALA A 85 -5.07 3.93 15.10
N CYS A 86 -4.94 5.05 15.81
CA CYS A 86 -5.79 6.23 15.71
C CYS A 86 -5.43 7.19 14.57
N GLY A 87 -4.61 6.77 13.61
CA GLY A 87 -4.25 7.56 12.42
C GLY A 87 -3.93 6.71 11.20
N GLY A 88 -4.51 5.51 11.15
CA GLY A 88 -4.83 4.90 9.87
C GLY A 88 -5.88 5.71 9.10
N PRO A 89 -6.18 5.32 7.85
CA PRO A 89 -7.21 5.96 7.03
C PRO A 89 -8.59 5.96 7.70
N ILE A 90 -8.80 5.03 8.64
CA ILE A 90 -10.02 4.91 9.45
C ILE A 90 -9.62 4.86 10.94
N PRO A 91 -9.59 6.02 11.63
CA PRO A 91 -9.04 6.16 12.99
C PRO A 91 -9.74 5.36 14.10
N LYS A 92 -10.92 4.78 13.81
CA LYS A 92 -11.77 4.08 14.79
C LYS A 92 -11.70 2.55 14.69
N TRP A 93 -10.88 2.01 13.80
CA TRP A 93 -10.79 0.56 13.62
C TRP A 93 -9.75 -0.06 14.55
N GLY A 94 -10.10 -1.20 15.16
CA GLY A 94 -9.13 -2.03 15.88
C GLY A 94 -8.15 -2.71 14.92
N TRP A 95 -7.08 -3.26 15.46
CA TRP A 95 -5.99 -3.89 14.68
C TRP A 95 -6.49 -5.03 13.79
N ASP A 96 -7.46 -5.84 14.22
CA ASP A 96 -8.03 -6.94 13.42
C ASP A 96 -8.75 -6.43 12.16
N LYS A 97 -9.50 -5.32 12.29
CA LYS A 97 -10.19 -4.70 11.16
C LYS A 97 -9.20 -4.07 10.19
N HIS A 98 -8.09 -3.52 10.69
CA HIS A 98 -7.00 -3.06 9.85
C HIS A 98 -6.29 -4.20 9.12
N LEU A 99 -6.12 -5.36 9.77
CA LEU A 99 -5.57 -6.54 9.11
C LEU A 99 -6.48 -6.99 7.96
N LEU A 100 -7.78 -7.13 8.21
CA LEU A 100 -8.75 -7.52 7.18
C LEU A 100 -8.77 -6.54 6.00
N PHE A 101 -8.73 -5.22 6.29
CA PHE A 101 -8.62 -4.19 5.27
C PHE A 101 -7.39 -4.38 4.39
N ASN A 102 -6.22 -4.58 5.01
CA ASN A 102 -4.98 -4.75 4.27
C ASN A 102 -4.94 -6.05 3.46
N ILE A 103 -5.49 -7.15 3.99
CA ILE A 103 -5.63 -8.40 3.23
C ILE A 103 -6.49 -8.18 1.99
N PHE A 104 -7.64 -7.52 2.14
CA PHE A 104 -8.52 -7.20 1.01
C PHE A 104 -7.80 -6.39 -0.08
N PHE A 105 -7.08 -5.32 0.30
CA PHE A 105 -6.34 -4.50 -0.66
C PHE A 105 -5.09 -5.18 -1.22
N THR A 106 -4.48 -6.11 -0.48
CA THR A 106 -3.38 -6.96 -0.95
C THR A 106 -3.88 -7.87 -2.06
N LEU A 107 -5.00 -8.57 -1.84
CA LEU A 107 -5.63 -9.43 -2.85
C LEU A 107 -6.07 -8.61 -4.06
N LEU A 108 -6.68 -7.45 -3.86
CA LEU A 108 -7.07 -6.55 -4.96
C LEU A 108 -5.87 -6.11 -5.79
N SER A 109 -4.74 -5.79 -5.16
CA SER A 109 -3.50 -5.41 -5.85
C SER A 109 -2.91 -6.58 -6.63
N ALA A 110 -2.96 -7.79 -6.07
CA ALA A 110 -2.50 -9.01 -6.74
C ALA A 110 -3.35 -9.33 -7.98
N THR A 111 -4.68 -9.27 -7.86
CA THR A 111 -5.62 -9.47 -8.98
C THR A 111 -5.43 -8.40 -10.05
N GLY A 112 -5.29 -7.12 -9.65
CA GLY A 112 -5.01 -6.03 -10.57
C GLY A 112 -3.70 -6.21 -11.34
N LEU A 113 -2.64 -6.69 -10.67
CA LEU A 113 -1.37 -7.02 -11.32
C LEU A 113 -1.53 -8.16 -12.33
N TRP A 114 -2.23 -9.23 -11.94
CA TRP A 114 -2.48 -10.39 -12.80
C TRP A 114 -3.24 -10.00 -14.07
N LEU A 115 -4.39 -9.32 -13.93
CA LEU A 115 -5.20 -8.85 -15.06
C LEU A 115 -4.40 -7.90 -15.97
N THR A 116 -3.61 -6.99 -15.40
CA THR A 116 -2.80 -6.05 -16.21
C THR A 116 -1.73 -6.77 -17.01
N LYS A 117 -1.13 -7.84 -16.46
CA LYS A 117 -0.16 -8.68 -17.20
C LYS A 117 -0.86 -9.46 -18.33
N THR A 118 -2.02 -10.05 -18.06
CA THR A 118 -2.80 -10.78 -19.07
C THR A 118 -3.19 -9.88 -20.24
N ASN A 119 -3.79 -8.72 -19.96
CA ASN A 119 -4.21 -7.77 -21.01
C ASN A 119 -3.03 -7.26 -21.85
N ARG A 120 -1.86 -7.07 -21.23
CA ARG A 120 -0.64 -6.67 -21.94
C ARG A 120 -0.14 -7.79 -22.87
N CYS A 121 -0.22 -9.04 -22.44
CA CYS A 121 0.14 -10.20 -23.26
C CYS A 121 -0.79 -10.33 -24.47
N GLU A 122 -2.11 -10.23 -24.25
CA GLU A 122 -3.11 -10.27 -25.33
C GLU A 122 -2.90 -9.15 -26.35
N ALA A 123 -2.61 -7.92 -25.90
CA ALA A 123 -2.32 -6.80 -26.78
C ALA A 123 -1.06 -7.02 -27.63
N ILE A 124 -0.02 -7.65 -27.06
CA ILE A 124 1.22 -7.99 -27.80
C ILE A 124 0.92 -9.07 -28.86
N GLN A 125 0.17 -10.11 -28.51
CA GLN A 125 -0.19 -11.20 -29.43
C GLN A 125 -1.07 -10.72 -30.59
N LEU A 126 -2.04 -9.84 -30.33
CA LEU A 126 -2.86 -9.25 -31.39
C LEU A 126 -2.02 -8.42 -32.36
N ARG A 127 -1.10 -7.61 -31.81
CA ARG A 127 -0.18 -6.80 -32.62
C ARG A 127 0.73 -7.66 -33.49
N SER A 128 1.28 -8.77 -32.97
CA SER A 128 2.14 -9.67 -33.75
C SER A 128 1.38 -10.42 -34.85
N ARG A 129 0.09 -10.71 -34.66
CA ARG A 129 -0.77 -11.30 -35.70
C ARG A 129 -1.07 -10.31 -36.82
N LEU A 130 -1.25 -9.03 -36.50
CA LEU A 130 -1.48 -7.98 -37.50
C LEU A 130 -0.24 -7.65 -38.33
N THR A 131 0.97 -7.80 -37.78
CA THR A 131 2.22 -7.53 -38.51
C THR A 131 2.72 -8.69 -39.36
N ASN A 132 2.23 -9.92 -39.13
CA ASN A 132 2.59 -11.11 -39.90
C ASN A 132 1.66 -11.37 -41.10
N LYS A 133 0.69 -10.49 -41.36
CA LYS A 133 -0.28 -10.58 -42.44
C LYS A 133 -0.03 -9.46 -43.44
#